data_AF-A0A8J7UFL5-F1
#
_entry.id   AF-A0A8J7UFL5-F1
#
_cell.length_a   1.000
_cell.length_b   1.000
_cell.length_c   1.000
_cell.angle_alpha   90.00
_cell.angle_beta   90.00
_cell.angle_gamma   90.00
#
_symmetry.space_group_name_H-M   'P 1'
#
loop_
_entity.id
_entity.type
_entity.pdbx_description
1 polymer ?
#
loop_
_entity_poly.entity_id
_entity_poly.type
_entity_poly.pdbx_seq_one_letter_code
_entity_poly.pdbx_strand_id
1 'polypeptide(L)'
;MDIMAAVKHGLISVLFTMTMVDLFDSIGTIIGVSHKAGLMNWDGSIRGLEKALVVDSCGTIWGSFLGTPAVTSYVESSAGVAEGGRTGLTAVTVGVLFIVCLVFAPIVGVVQSYATAPALIIVGALMAEDMPSINFKDMTEGLPAFLTIISMPLTYSIANGFGIGFISYVLLKTFTGRFREVSPVMWVVSVCFAISFVMR
;
A
#
# COMPACT_ATOMS: atom_id res chain seq x y z
N MET A 1 8.57 11.39 19.20
CA MET A 1 7.32 10.64 19.43
C MET A 1 6.60 11.24 20.64
N ASP A 2 5.57 12.05 20.42
CA ASP A 2 4.75 12.58 21.51
C ASP A 2 3.47 11.76 21.65
N ILE A 3 3.59 10.65 22.39
CA ILE A 3 2.49 9.69 22.63
C ILE A 3 1.37 10.36 23.43
N MET A 4 1.70 11.34 24.28
CA MET A 4 0.74 12.00 25.16
C MET A 4 -0.07 13.06 24.42
N ALA A 5 0.52 13.76 23.44
CA ALA A 5 -0.21 14.60 22.50
C ALA A 5 -1.11 13.78 21.56
N ALA A 6 -0.67 12.59 21.14
CA ALA A 6 -1.46 11.69 20.28
C ALA A 6 -2.80 11.27 20.91
N VAL A 7 -2.78 10.96 22.22
CA VAL A 7 -3.99 10.57 22.96
C VAL A 7 -4.90 11.77 23.24
N LYS A 8 -4.35 12.97 23.45
CA LYS A 8 -5.11 14.18 23.81
C LYS A 8 -5.85 14.85 22.65
N HIS A 9 -5.33 14.75 21.42
CA HIS A 9 -5.84 15.48 20.25
C HIS A 9 -6.70 14.65 19.29
N GLY A 10 -7.15 13.45 19.68
CA GLY A 10 -7.96 12.60 18.80
C GLY A 10 -7.17 11.98 17.64
N LEU A 11 -5.83 11.97 17.71
CA LEU A 11 -4.96 11.37 16.70
C LEU A 11 -5.08 9.84 16.64
N ILE A 12 -5.74 9.21 17.62
CA ILE A 12 -6.05 7.77 17.63
C ILE A 12 -6.82 7.36 16.39
N SER A 13 -7.81 8.16 15.93
CA SER A 13 -8.57 7.85 14.71
C SER A 13 -7.67 7.89 13.48
N VAL A 14 -6.84 8.93 13.36
CA VAL A 14 -5.89 9.08 12.24
C VAL A 14 -4.83 7.98 12.24
N LEU A 15 -4.27 7.64 13.41
CA LEU A 15 -3.30 6.55 13.57
C LEU A 15 -3.92 5.22 13.17
N PHE A 16 -5.12 4.91 13.67
CA PHE A 16 -5.82 3.68 13.32
C PHE A 16 -6.06 3.59 11.80
N THR A 17 -6.59 4.66 11.20
CA THR A 17 -6.83 4.71 9.75
C THR A 17 -5.53 4.57 8.95
N MET A 18 -4.47 5.30 9.33
CA MET A 18 -3.17 5.24 8.64
C MET A 18 -2.51 3.87 8.77
N THR A 19 -2.57 3.25 9.96
CA THR A 19 -2.05 1.89 10.16
C THR A 19 -2.82 0.85 9.36
N MET A 20 -4.15 0.96 9.27
CA MET A 20 -4.92 0.07 8.40
C MET A 20 -4.55 0.26 6.93
N VAL A 21 -4.44 1.51 6.47
CA VAL A 21 -4.02 1.82 5.10
C VAL A 21 -2.62 1.26 4.81
N ASP A 22 -1.67 1.52 5.70
CA ASP A 22 -0.28 1.02 5.59
C ASP A 22 -0.24 -0.51 5.54
N LEU A 23 -1.00 -1.19 6.40
CA LEU A 23 -1.11 -2.66 6.37
C LEU A 23 -1.59 -3.17 5.00
N PHE A 24 -2.66 -2.58 4.46
CA PHE A 24 -3.20 -3.01 3.16
C PHE A 24 -2.29 -2.62 2.00
N ASP A 25 -1.61 -1.49 2.08
CA ASP A 25 -0.63 -1.05 1.09
C ASP A 25 0.59 -1.97 1.07
N SER A 26 1.14 -2.33 2.23
CA SER A 26 2.23 -3.29 2.36
C SER A 26 1.83 -4.67 1.83
N ILE A 27 0.64 -5.18 2.19
CA ILE A 27 0.13 -6.46 1.65
C ILE A 27 -0.03 -6.40 0.13
N GLY A 28 -0.69 -5.35 -0.38
CA GLY A 28 -0.94 -5.18 -1.81
C GLY A 28 0.35 -5.08 -2.61
N THR A 29 1.33 -4.33 -2.10
CA THR A 29 2.63 -4.16 -2.72
C THR A 29 3.46 -5.43 -2.69
N ILE A 30 3.51 -6.15 -1.56
CA ILE A 30 4.21 -7.43 -1.47
C ILE A 30 3.61 -8.44 -2.46
N ILE A 31 2.27 -8.48 -2.58
CA ILE A 31 1.59 -9.37 -3.54
C ILE A 31 1.92 -8.96 -4.97
N GLY A 32 1.80 -7.68 -5.33
CA GLY A 32 2.07 -7.17 -6.67
C GLY A 32 3.52 -7.42 -7.11
N VAL A 33 4.48 -7.09 -6.24
CA VAL A 33 5.91 -7.33 -6.51
C VAL A 33 6.23 -8.82 -6.55
N SER A 34 5.65 -9.64 -5.67
CA SER A 34 5.86 -11.09 -5.68
C SER A 34 5.28 -11.76 -6.93
N HIS A 35 4.15 -11.27 -7.42
CA HIS A 35 3.55 -11.70 -8.67
C HIS A 35 4.47 -11.39 -9.86
N LYS A 36 4.94 -10.13 -9.99
CA LYS A 36 5.91 -9.75 -11.03
C LYS A 36 7.27 -10.46 -10.89
N ALA A 37 7.67 -10.83 -9.68
CA ALA A 37 8.91 -11.56 -9.41
C ALA A 37 8.82 -13.08 -9.67
N GLY A 38 7.62 -13.62 -9.90
CA GLY A 38 7.39 -15.06 -10.01
C GLY A 38 7.69 -15.81 -8.70
N LEU A 39 7.53 -15.13 -7.55
CA LEU A 39 7.78 -15.68 -6.21
C LEU A 39 6.53 -16.23 -5.54
N MET A 40 5.38 -16.18 -6.24
CA MET A 40 4.12 -16.71 -5.75
C MET A 40 4.04 -18.22 -6.01
N ASN A 41 3.60 -18.97 -5.01
CA ASN A 41 3.38 -20.40 -5.15
C ASN A 41 2.15 -20.66 -6.05
N TRP A 42 2.11 -21.86 -6.64
CA TRP A 42 1.00 -22.49 -7.36
C TRP A 42 -0.38 -22.33 -6.72
N ASP A 43 -0.44 -22.27 -5.38
CA ASP A 43 -1.67 -22.11 -4.60
C ASP A 43 -2.05 -20.63 -4.37
N GLY A 44 -1.29 -19.69 -4.94
CA GLY A 44 -1.44 -18.25 -4.71
C GLY A 44 -0.82 -17.76 -3.40
N SER A 45 -0.17 -18.62 -2.61
CA SER A 45 0.46 -18.23 -1.36
C SER A 45 1.85 -17.64 -1.58
N ILE A 46 2.23 -16.70 -0.70
CA ILE A 46 3.58 -16.13 -0.67
C ILE A 46 4.29 -16.71 0.55
N ARG A 47 5.39 -17.41 0.31
CA ARG A 47 6.17 -18.03 1.38
C ARG A 47 6.71 -16.94 2.32
N GLY A 48 6.25 -16.96 3.57
CA GLY A 48 6.74 -16.05 4.60
C GLY A 48 6.15 -14.63 4.53
N LEU A 49 4.95 -14.45 3.96
CA LEU A 49 4.24 -13.17 3.96
C LEU A 49 4.18 -12.54 5.37
N GLU A 50 3.87 -13.34 6.39
CA GLU A 50 3.85 -12.89 7.79
C GLU A 50 5.21 -12.33 8.24
N LYS A 51 6.31 -13.00 7.87
CA LYS A 51 7.67 -12.53 8.18
C LYS A 51 8.00 -11.24 7.45
N ALA A 52 7.56 -11.10 6.20
CA ALA A 52 7.74 -9.88 5.42
C ALA A 52 7.01 -8.69 6.07
N LEU A 53 5.75 -8.88 6.49
CA LEU A 53 4.96 -7.87 7.20
C LEU A 53 5.56 -7.49 8.57
N VAL A 54 6.14 -8.46 9.29
CA VAL A 54 6.87 -8.18 10.55
C VAL A 54 8.11 -7.34 10.28
N VAL A 55 8.88 -7.64 9.23
CA VAL A 55 10.06 -6.84 8.86
C VAL A 55 9.68 -5.42 8.45
N ASP A 56 8.60 -5.28 7.67
CA ASP A 56 8.02 -3.98 7.26
C ASP A 56 7.61 -3.14 8.48
N SER A 57 6.86 -3.75 9.42
CA SER A 57 6.46 -3.10 10.68
C SER A 57 7.67 -2.72 11.53
N CYS A 58 8.68 -3.59 11.65
CA CYS A 58 9.93 -3.26 12.34
C CYS A 58 10.63 -2.08 11.66
N GLY A 59 10.73 -2.08 10.33
CA GLY A 59 11.30 -1.00 9.54
C GLY A 59 10.62 0.34 9.81
N THR A 60 9.28 0.36 9.79
CA THR A 60 8.48 1.54 10.11
C THR A 60 8.68 2.03 11.56
N ILE A 61 8.79 1.12 12.54
CA ILE A 61 9.08 1.50 13.93
C ILE A 61 10.46 2.19 14.03
N TRP A 62 11.50 1.59 13.43
CA TRP A 62 12.85 2.16 13.42
C TRP A 62 12.91 3.49 12.66
N GLY A 63 12.24 3.60 11.50
CA GLY A 63 12.13 4.84 10.74
C GLY A 63 11.41 5.95 11.52
N SER A 64 10.36 5.60 12.26
CA SER A 64 9.64 6.57 13.10
C SER A 64 10.50 7.14 14.24
N PHE A 65 11.47 6.37 14.77
CA PHE A 65 12.47 6.89 15.72
C PHE A 65 13.43 7.90 15.09
N LEU A 66 13.74 7.70 13.80
CA LEU A 66 14.55 8.61 12.99
C LEU A 66 13.76 9.82 12.46
N GLY A 67 12.45 9.87 12.71
CA GLY A 67 11.56 10.95 12.28
C GLY A 67 11.14 10.87 10.81
N THR A 68 11.27 9.70 10.17
CA THR A 68 10.83 9.50 8.79
C THR A 68 9.36 9.07 8.73
N PRO A 69 8.68 9.24 7.57
CA PRO A 69 7.41 8.58 7.28
C PRO A 69 7.53 7.04 7.38
N ALA A 70 6.39 6.35 7.28
CA ALA A 70 6.34 4.89 7.24
C ALA A 70 7.30 4.35 6.16
N VAL A 71 8.09 3.35 6.55
CA VAL A 71 9.08 2.72 5.67
C VAL A 71 8.43 1.44 5.18
N THR A 72 7.88 1.51 3.96
CA THR A 72 7.14 0.41 3.34
C THR A 72 7.87 -0.15 2.12
N SER A 73 7.40 -1.31 1.67
CA SER A 73 7.77 -1.89 0.38
C SER A 73 7.24 -1.01 -0.76
N TYR A 74 8.08 -0.77 -1.76
CA TYR A 74 7.72 0.06 -2.92
C TYR A 74 7.28 -0.81 -4.10
N VAL A 75 6.12 -0.52 -4.68
CA VAL A 75 5.58 -1.20 -5.86
C VAL A 75 6.44 -0.93 -7.10
N GLU A 76 7.14 0.21 -7.12
CA GLU A 76 8.15 0.58 -8.10
C GLU A 76 9.33 -0.41 -8.13
N SER A 77 9.55 -1.16 -7.05
CA SER A 77 10.55 -2.24 -7.00
C SER A 77 10.26 -3.31 -8.04
N SER A 78 9.02 -3.42 -8.54
CA SER A 78 8.66 -4.30 -9.63
C SER A 78 9.43 -4.00 -10.93
N ALA A 79 9.80 -2.74 -11.19
CA ALA A 79 10.66 -2.38 -12.32
C ALA A 79 12.07 -2.97 -12.15
N GLY A 80 12.61 -2.91 -10.93
CA GLY A 80 13.89 -3.55 -10.61
C GLY A 80 13.83 -5.09 -10.72
N VAL A 81 12.69 -5.68 -10.39
CA VAL A 81 12.43 -7.11 -10.57
C VAL A 81 12.36 -7.50 -12.06
N ALA A 82 11.75 -6.65 -12.90
CA ALA A 82 11.69 -6.85 -14.35
C ALA A 82 13.09 -6.87 -14.99
N GLU A 83 14.00 -6.02 -14.49
CA GLU A 83 15.43 -6.00 -14.87
C GLU A 83 16.27 -7.12 -14.22
N GLY A 84 15.64 -8.07 -13.51
CA GLY A 84 16.30 -9.26 -12.95
C GLY A 84 16.65 -9.19 -11.47
N GLY A 85 16.29 -8.11 -10.76
CA GLY A 85 16.52 -7.92 -9.34
C GLY A 85 15.59 -8.75 -8.45
N ARG A 86 15.83 -10.05 -8.35
CA ARG A 86 14.95 -11.02 -7.63
C ARG A 86 15.46 -11.46 -6.26
N THR A 87 16.55 -10.87 -5.76
CA THR A 87 17.18 -11.29 -4.50
C THR A 87 17.26 -10.13 -3.52
N GLY A 88 17.27 -10.42 -2.21
CA GLY A 88 17.45 -9.39 -1.18
C GLY A 88 18.78 -8.62 -1.29
N LEU A 89 19.77 -9.16 -2.02
CA LEU A 89 21.02 -8.46 -2.27
C LEU A 89 20.81 -7.16 -3.05
N THR A 90 19.86 -7.12 -4.00
CA THR A 90 19.56 -5.88 -4.74
C THR A 90 19.03 -4.80 -3.82
N ALA A 91 18.12 -5.16 -2.90
CA ALA A 91 17.60 -4.21 -1.90
C ALA A 91 18.71 -3.68 -0.98
N VAL A 92 19.64 -4.53 -0.54
CA VAL A 92 20.79 -4.11 0.28
C VAL A 92 21.73 -3.19 -0.49
N THR A 93 22.07 -3.54 -1.74
CA THR A 93 22.93 -2.70 -2.59
C THR A 93 22.30 -1.34 -2.84
N VAL A 94 20.99 -1.28 -3.14
CA VAL A 94 20.24 -0.03 -3.29
C VAL A 94 20.29 0.79 -2.00
N GLY A 95 20.08 0.17 -0.83
CA GLY A 95 20.18 0.85 0.46
C GLY A 95 21.56 1.46 0.73
N VAL A 96 22.64 0.73 0.43
CA VAL A 96 24.02 1.25 0.56
C VAL A 96 24.26 2.41 -0.41
N LEU A 97 23.79 2.30 -1.65
CA LEU A 97 23.89 3.38 -2.65
C LEU A 97 23.12 4.64 -2.20
N PHE A 98 21.95 4.48 -1.57
CA PHE A 98 21.20 5.60 -1.00
C PHE A 98 21.96 6.29 0.14
N ILE A 99 22.65 5.53 1.00
CA ILE A 99 23.51 6.10 2.04
C ILE A 99 24.65 6.91 1.42
N VAL A 100 25.30 6.39 0.37
CA VAL A 100 26.34 7.14 -0.37
C VAL A 100 25.75 8.40 -1.01
N CYS A 101 24.52 8.31 -1.53
CA CYS A 101 23.82 9.44 -2.15
C CYS A 101 23.55 10.58 -1.17
N LEU A 102 23.48 10.33 0.15
CA LEU A 102 23.32 11.39 1.16
C LEU A 102 24.45 12.43 1.12
N VAL A 103 25.66 12.04 0.73
CA VAL A 103 26.79 13.00 0.54
C VAL A 103 26.53 13.93 -0.64
N PHE A 104 25.81 13.46 -1.65
CA PHE A 104 25.41 14.21 -2.85
C PHE A 104 24.03 14.88 -2.72
N ALA A 105 23.32 14.67 -1.61
CA ALA A 105 22.03 15.30 -1.33
C ALA A 105 21.97 16.82 -1.61
N PRO A 106 22.98 17.65 -1.27
CA PRO A 106 22.93 19.08 -1.58
C PRO A 106 22.91 19.39 -3.09
N ILE A 107 23.42 18.50 -3.93
CA ILE A 107 23.39 18.64 -5.40
C ILE A 107 22.04 18.18 -5.94
N VAL A 108 21.48 17.10 -5.38
CA VAL A 108 20.14 16.59 -5.76
C VAL A 108 19.04 17.60 -5.44
N GLY A 109 19.18 18.38 -4.36
CA GLY A 109 18.24 19.44 -3.99
C GLY A 109 18.15 20.61 -4.99
N VAL A 110 19.06 20.71 -5.96
CA VAL A 110 19.03 21.71 -7.05
C VAL A 110 18.05 21.31 -8.15
N VAL A 111 17.65 20.03 -8.21
CA VAL A 111 16.70 19.52 -9.21
C VAL A 111 15.31 20.09 -8.92
N GLN A 112 14.80 20.88 -9.87
CA GLN A 112 13.42 21.40 -9.82
C GLN A 112 12.41 20.26 -9.86
N SER A 113 11.33 20.38 -9.09
CA SER A 113 10.22 19.41 -9.05
C SER A 113 9.57 19.16 -10.42
N TYR A 114 9.65 20.13 -11.33
CA TYR A 114 9.21 19.97 -12.72
C TYR A 114 9.97 18.88 -13.47
N ALA A 115 11.22 18.59 -13.10
CA ALA A 115 12.03 17.55 -13.74
C ALA A 115 11.67 16.14 -13.26
N THR A 116 11.13 15.99 -12.04
CA THR A 116 10.76 14.68 -11.47
C THR A 116 9.32 14.29 -11.79
N ALA A 117 8.44 15.26 -12.07
CA ALA A 117 7.05 15.02 -12.45
C ALA A 117 6.85 14.01 -13.62
N PRO A 118 7.54 14.12 -14.77
CA PRO A 118 7.36 13.16 -15.87
C PRO A 118 7.79 11.74 -15.50
N ALA A 119 8.82 11.60 -14.65
CA ALA A 119 9.23 10.29 -14.16
C ALA A 119 8.13 9.65 -13.30
N LEU A 120 7.49 10.41 -12.41
CA LEU A 120 6.39 9.92 -11.58
C LEU A 120 5.15 9.55 -12.40
N ILE A 121 4.86 10.27 -13.49
CA ILE A 121 3.76 9.92 -14.40
C ILE A 121 4.02 8.58 -15.08
N ILE A 122 5.24 8.34 -15.55
CA ILE A 122 5.63 7.06 -16.18
C ILE A 122 5.54 5.93 -15.15
N VAL A 123 6.02 6.15 -13.93
CA VAL A 123 5.93 5.18 -12.83
C VAL A 123 4.46 4.82 -12.55
N GLY A 124 3.57 5.82 -12.44
CA GLY A 124 2.14 5.57 -12.27
C GLY A 124 1.52 4.78 -13.43
N ALA A 125 1.94 5.03 -14.66
CA ALA A 125 1.50 4.28 -15.83
C ALA A 125 1.97 2.81 -15.79
N LEU A 126 3.19 2.54 -15.32
CA LEU A 126 3.71 1.19 -15.12
C LEU A 126 2.98 0.43 -14.00
N MET A 127 2.55 1.13 -12.95
CA MET A 127 1.73 0.54 -11.88
C MET A 127 0.33 0.16 -12.37
N ALA A 128 -0.23 0.90 -13.34
CA ALA A 128 -1.52 0.57 -13.93
C ALA A 128 -1.50 -0.71 -14.79
N GLU A 129 -0.33 -1.22 -15.15
CA GLU A 129 -0.16 -2.47 -15.92
C GLU A 129 -0.78 -3.69 -15.20
N ASP A 130 -0.85 -3.67 -13.87
CA ASP A 130 -1.42 -4.77 -13.09
C ASP A 130 -2.96 -4.71 -12.98
N MET A 131 -3.61 -3.59 -13.38
CA MET A 131 -5.08 -3.46 -13.34
C MET A 131 -5.86 -4.53 -14.11
N PRO A 132 -5.41 -5.04 -15.28
CA PRO A 132 -6.10 -6.11 -16.01
C PRO A 132 -6.18 -7.44 -15.26
N SER A 133 -5.40 -7.64 -14.19
CA SER A 133 -5.51 -8.83 -13.33
C SER A 133 -6.84 -8.89 -12.55
N ILE A 134 -7.53 -7.75 -12.43
CA ILE A 134 -8.82 -7.64 -11.76
C ILE A 134 -9.92 -8.25 -12.64
N ASN A 135 -10.72 -9.14 -12.06
CA ASN A 135 -11.86 -9.75 -12.76
C ASN A 135 -13.05 -8.78 -12.89
N PHE A 136 -12.99 -7.86 -13.85
CA PHE A 136 -14.07 -6.92 -14.13
C PHE A 136 -15.36 -7.56 -14.65
N LYS A 137 -15.36 -8.86 -14.98
CA LYS A 137 -16.59 -9.57 -15.36
C LYS A 137 -17.50 -9.85 -14.16
N ASP A 138 -16.93 -9.95 -12.97
CA ASP A 138 -17.70 -10.09 -11.73
C ASP A 138 -17.96 -8.70 -11.13
N MET A 139 -19.21 -8.24 -11.16
CA MET A 139 -19.60 -6.96 -10.57
C MET A 139 -19.33 -6.89 -9.07
N THR A 140 -19.25 -8.02 -8.36
CA THR A 140 -18.94 -8.06 -6.93
C THR A 140 -17.45 -7.79 -6.62
N GLU A 141 -16.59 -7.83 -7.62
CA GLU A 141 -15.14 -7.59 -7.50
C GLU A 141 -14.69 -6.37 -8.32
N GLY A 142 -15.16 -6.26 -9.57
CA GLY A 142 -14.84 -5.16 -10.46
C GLY A 142 -15.38 -3.81 -10.01
N LEU A 143 -16.61 -3.75 -9.47
CA LEU A 143 -17.21 -2.49 -9.03
C LEU A 143 -16.50 -1.92 -7.77
N PRO A 144 -16.22 -2.71 -6.71
CA PRO A 144 -15.40 -2.25 -5.59
C PRO A 144 -14.02 -1.77 -6.01
N ALA A 145 -13.32 -2.53 -6.87
CA ALA A 145 -12.00 -2.15 -7.34
C ALA A 145 -12.03 -0.81 -8.10
N PHE A 146 -13.00 -0.64 -9.00
CA PHE A 146 -13.22 0.61 -9.72
C PHE A 146 -13.50 1.78 -8.76
N LEU A 147 -14.36 1.58 -7.76
CA LEU A 147 -14.67 2.59 -6.76
C LEU A 147 -13.44 2.99 -5.95
N THR A 148 -12.59 2.04 -5.56
CA THR A 148 -11.30 2.33 -4.90
C THR A 148 -10.43 3.21 -5.77
N ILE A 149 -10.23 2.85 -7.05
CA ILE A 149 -9.35 3.57 -7.97
C ILE A 149 -9.80 5.01 -8.18
N ILE A 150 -11.10 5.25 -8.37
CA ILE A 150 -11.62 6.60 -8.65
C ILE A 150 -11.75 7.46 -7.40
N SER A 151 -12.05 6.86 -6.25
CA SER A 151 -12.27 7.61 -5.01
C SER A 151 -10.98 8.14 -4.40
N MET A 152 -9.84 7.46 -4.57
CA MET A 152 -8.55 7.95 -4.10
C MET A 152 -8.19 9.36 -4.63
N PRO A 153 -8.14 9.62 -5.95
CA PRO A 153 -7.86 10.95 -6.48
C PRO A 153 -9.00 11.94 -6.23
N LEU A 154 -10.26 11.50 -6.24
CA LEU A 154 -11.41 12.38 -6.03
C LEU A 154 -11.48 12.92 -4.59
N THR A 155 -11.07 12.11 -3.62
CA THR A 155 -11.09 12.47 -2.19
C THR A 155 -9.74 12.99 -1.68
N TYR A 156 -8.71 13.02 -2.53
CA TYR A 156 -7.32 13.33 -2.16
C TYR A 156 -6.82 12.54 -0.95
N SER A 157 -7.35 11.32 -0.75
CA SER A 157 -7.09 10.51 0.44
C SER A 157 -7.12 9.03 0.09
N ILE A 158 -5.96 8.39 0.20
CA ILE A 158 -5.79 6.94 0.02
C ILE A 158 -6.68 6.19 1.02
N ALA A 159 -6.76 6.69 2.26
CA ALA A 159 -7.60 6.15 3.32
C ALA A 159 -9.08 6.13 2.96
N ASN A 160 -9.60 7.23 2.42
CA ASN A 160 -11.00 7.30 2.04
C ASN A 160 -11.28 6.37 0.87
N GLY A 161 -10.33 6.25 -0.07
CA GLY A 161 -10.47 5.35 -1.19
C GLY A 161 -10.52 3.88 -0.79
N PHE A 162 -9.62 3.43 0.09
CA PHE A 162 -9.70 2.09 0.68
C PHE A 162 -11.00 1.87 1.44
N GLY A 163 -11.44 2.83 2.25
CA GLY A 163 -12.69 2.72 3.00
C GLY A 163 -13.91 2.51 2.10
N ILE A 164 -14.07 3.32 1.05
CA ILE A 164 -15.18 3.20 0.09
C ILE A 164 -15.10 1.85 -0.65
N GLY A 165 -13.90 1.45 -1.06
CA GLY A 165 -13.64 0.17 -1.72
C GLY A 165 -14.06 -1.04 -0.88
N PHE A 166 -13.55 -1.12 0.36
CA PHE A 166 -13.84 -2.24 1.26
C PHE A 166 -15.32 -2.32 1.64
N ILE A 167 -15.93 -1.18 1.98
CA ILE A 167 -17.37 -1.11 2.28
C ILE A 167 -18.19 -1.58 1.09
N SER A 168 -17.86 -1.12 -0.13
CA SER A 168 -18.55 -1.55 -1.35
C SER A 168 -18.41 -3.05 -1.59
N TYR A 169 -17.21 -3.61 -1.42
CA TYR A 169 -16.96 -5.04 -1.57
C TYR A 169 -17.82 -5.88 -0.62
N VAL A 170 -17.81 -5.54 0.67
CA VAL A 170 -18.58 -6.26 1.68
C VAL A 170 -20.08 -6.14 1.41
N LEU A 171 -20.59 -4.95 1.08
CA LEU A 171 -22.00 -4.75 0.77
C LEU A 171 -22.43 -5.56 -0.46
N LEU A 172 -21.68 -5.49 -1.56
CA LEU A 172 -22.03 -6.19 -2.80
C LEU A 172 -22.00 -7.71 -2.65
N LYS A 173 -20.96 -8.28 -2.03
CA LYS A 173 -20.91 -9.73 -1.76
C LYS A 173 -22.01 -10.17 -0.79
N THR A 174 -22.44 -9.31 0.14
CA THR A 174 -23.57 -9.59 1.05
C THR A 174 -24.90 -9.59 0.31
N PHE A 175 -25.19 -8.55 -0.48
CA PHE A 175 -26.45 -8.43 -1.22
C PHE A 175 -26.60 -9.44 -2.35
N THR A 176 -25.49 -9.95 -2.89
CA THR A 176 -25.49 -11.01 -3.91
C THR A 176 -25.51 -12.43 -3.31
N GLY A 177 -25.61 -12.56 -1.98
CA GLY A 177 -25.70 -13.86 -1.29
C GLY A 177 -24.36 -14.60 -1.16
N ARG A 178 -23.24 -13.99 -1.55
CA ARG A 178 -21.88 -14.56 -1.51
C ARG A 178 -21.13 -14.20 -0.23
N PHE A 179 -21.82 -14.19 0.91
CA PHE A 179 -21.24 -13.80 2.21
C PHE A 179 -20.05 -14.69 2.65
N ARG A 180 -19.98 -15.94 2.17
CA ARG A 180 -18.89 -16.89 2.49
C ARG A 180 -17.56 -16.56 1.81
N GLU A 181 -17.56 -15.74 0.76
CA GLU A 181 -16.34 -15.33 0.05
C GLU A 181 -15.64 -14.15 0.76
N VAL A 182 -16.33 -13.49 1.69
CA VAL A 182 -15.78 -12.36 2.44
C VAL A 182 -15.07 -12.89 3.68
N SER A 183 -13.77 -12.58 3.81
CA SER A 183 -13.02 -12.95 5.01
C SER A 183 -13.56 -12.20 6.25
N PRO A 184 -13.52 -12.80 7.45
CA PRO A 184 -13.92 -12.12 8.69
C PRO A 184 -13.15 -10.81 8.94
N VAL A 185 -11.90 -10.74 8.47
CA VAL A 185 -11.05 -9.55 8.58
C VAL A 185 -11.61 -8.39 7.73
N MET A 186 -12.05 -8.66 6.49
CA MET A 186 -12.66 -7.65 5.62
C MET A 186 -13.94 -7.05 6.21
N TRP A 187 -14.72 -7.86 6.92
CA TRP A 187 -15.90 -7.38 7.67
C TRP A 187 -15.52 -6.40 8.76
N VAL A 188 -14.56 -6.76 9.62
CA VAL A 188 -14.10 -5.90 10.71
C VAL A 188 -13.55 -4.59 10.15
N VAL A 189 -12.70 -4.67 9.13
CA VAL A 189 -12.07 -3.50 8.50
C VAL A 189 -13.13 -2.57 7.90
N SER A 190 -14.09 -3.12 7.16
CA SER A 190 -15.15 -2.32 6.53
C SER A 190 -16.03 -1.63 7.57
N VAL A 191 -16.35 -2.30 8.68
CA VAL A 191 -17.08 -1.70 9.80
C VAL A 191 -16.26 -0.61 10.47
N CYS A 192 -14.97 -0.82 10.71
CA CYS A 192 -14.09 0.20 11.26
C CYS A 192 -13.98 1.44 10.38
N PHE A 193 -13.85 1.27 9.05
CA PHE A 193 -13.87 2.38 8.10
C PHE A 193 -15.24 3.09 8.06
N ALA A 194 -16.34 2.34 8.13
CA ALA A 194 -17.68 2.92 8.20
C ALA A 194 -17.87 3.78 9.47
N ILE A 195 -17.40 3.30 10.62
CA ILE A 195 -17.40 4.06 11.88
C ILE A 195 -16.52 5.31 11.75
N SER A 196 -15.31 5.17 11.18
CA SER A 196 -14.40 6.29 10.95
C SER A 196 -15.03 7.38 10.07
N PHE A 197 -15.77 7.01 9.02
CA PHE A 197 -16.50 7.95 8.18
C PHE A 197 -17.65 8.65 8.90
N VAL A 198 -18.37 7.96 9.79
CA VAL A 198 -19.47 8.56 10.57
C VAL A 198 -18.95 9.49 11.66
N MET A 199 -17.78 9.20 12.22
CA MET A 199 -17.15 9.99 13.29
C MET A 199 -16.38 11.23 12.80
N ARG A 200 -16.23 11.41 11.48
CA ARG A 200 -15.42 12.44 10.86
C ARG A 200 -16.28 13.53 10.26
#